data_AF-A0A0Q6VNN8-F1
#
_entry.id   AF-A0A0Q6VNN8-F1
#
_cell.length_a   1.000
_cell.length_b   1.000
_cell.length_c   1.000
_cell.angle_alpha   90.00
_cell.angle_beta   90.00
_cell.angle_gamma   90.00
#
_symmetry.space_group_name_H-M   'P 1'
#
loop_
_entity.id
_entity.type
_entity.pdbx_description
1 polymer ?
#
loop_
_entity_poly.entity_id
_entity_poly.type
_entity_poly.pdbx_seq_one_letter_code
_entity_poly.pdbx_strand_id
1 'polypeptide(L)'
;MFNATSLTLVKALVGATAYAQPAPSAAVEPIPVQAVAHIHRARVDIYCGHNTEAVAGIRAASEQLRTSSAVVPAETFAALEQAAWLTRHDQYLQAEEALETALARMTPASARA
;
A
#
# COMPACT_ATOMS: atom_id res chain seq x y z
N MET A 1 -40.62 -20.17 51.62
CA MET A 1 -40.52 -20.29 50.15
C MET A 1 -39.41 -19.35 49.70
N PHE A 2 -38.21 -19.88 49.45
CA PHE A 2 -37.04 -19.07 49.09
C PHE A 2 -36.95 -18.96 47.56
N ASN A 3 -36.99 -17.71 47.07
CA ASN A 3 -36.92 -17.35 45.66
C ASN A 3 -35.51 -17.61 45.11
N ALA A 4 -35.39 -18.53 44.15
CA ALA A 4 -34.15 -18.94 43.48
C ALA A 4 -33.73 -17.97 42.36
N THR A 5 -33.81 -16.66 42.61
CA THR A 5 -33.63 -15.59 41.60
C THR A 5 -32.22 -15.02 41.58
N SER A 6 -31.18 -15.84 41.78
CA SER A 6 -29.78 -15.36 41.86
C SER A 6 -28.74 -16.23 41.13
N LEU A 7 -29.13 -17.13 40.23
CA LEU A 7 -28.18 -18.05 39.56
C LEU A 7 -28.21 -18.01 38.02
N THR A 8 -28.65 -16.91 37.43
CA THR A 8 -28.62 -16.69 35.96
C THR A 8 -27.31 -16.06 35.45
N LEU A 9 -26.27 -15.95 36.29
CA LEU A 9 -25.09 -15.15 35.98
C LEU A 9 -23.82 -15.92 35.56
N VAL A 10 -23.77 -17.27 35.52
CA VAL A 10 -22.51 -17.97 35.19
C VAL A 10 -22.69 -19.25 34.37
N LYS A 11 -23.50 -19.21 33.30
CA LYS A 11 -23.56 -20.34 32.35
C LYS A 11 -23.37 -19.97 30.88
N ALA A 12 -23.02 -18.72 30.60
CA ALA A 12 -22.66 -18.25 29.25
C ALA A 12 -21.15 -17.96 29.10
N LEU A 13 -20.30 -18.55 29.95
CA LEU A 13 -18.84 -18.37 29.89
C LEU A 13 -18.06 -19.63 29.48
N VAL A 14 -18.74 -20.73 29.16
CA VAL A 14 -18.09 -22.01 28.83
C VAL A 14 -18.84 -22.62 27.64
N GLY A 15 -18.48 -22.24 26.42
CA GLY A 15 -19.15 -22.79 25.25
C GLY A 15 -18.74 -22.30 23.86
N ALA A 16 -17.74 -21.41 23.72
CA ALA A 16 -17.28 -20.96 22.40
C ALA A 16 -15.75 -20.94 22.27
N THR A 17 -15.07 -21.82 23.00
CA THR A 17 -13.65 -22.17 22.75
C THR A 17 -13.58 -23.48 21.98
N ALA A 18 -14.15 -23.51 20.78
CA ALA A 18 -13.99 -24.63 19.87
C ALA A 18 -14.03 -24.10 18.44
N TYR A 19 -12.85 -24.01 17.83
CA TYR A 19 -12.58 -23.54 16.47
C TYR A 19 -12.84 -22.05 16.25
N ALA A 20 -12.08 -21.20 16.96
CA ALA A 20 -11.54 -20.01 16.29
C ALA A 20 -10.61 -20.52 15.18
N GLN A 21 -11.19 -20.92 14.06
CA GLN A 21 -10.47 -21.02 12.79
C GLN A 21 -9.70 -19.70 12.69
N PRO A 22 -8.37 -19.68 12.55
CA PRO A 22 -7.71 -18.44 12.19
C PRO A 22 -8.45 -17.96 10.95
N ALA A 23 -9.11 -16.79 11.06
CA ALA A 23 -9.69 -16.14 9.89
C ALA A 23 -8.61 -16.22 8.81
N PRO A 24 -8.90 -16.74 7.60
CA PRO A 24 -7.88 -16.91 6.58
C PRO A 24 -7.16 -15.58 6.50
N SER A 25 -5.88 -15.60 6.88
CA SER A 25 -5.01 -14.42 6.88
C SER A 25 -5.29 -13.75 5.56
N ALA A 26 -5.95 -12.58 5.57
CA ALA A 26 -6.37 -11.93 4.35
C ALA A 26 -5.13 -11.84 3.46
N ALA A 27 -5.13 -12.60 2.37
CA ALA A 27 -3.96 -12.69 1.52
C ALA A 27 -3.68 -11.26 1.07
N VAL A 28 -2.57 -10.69 1.53
CA VAL A 28 -2.19 -9.32 1.16
C VAL A 28 -2.04 -9.34 -0.34
N GLU A 29 -2.95 -8.66 -1.05
CA GLU A 29 -2.85 -8.59 -2.49
C GLU A 29 -1.53 -7.92 -2.86
N PRO A 30 -0.76 -8.53 -3.78
CA PRO A 30 0.51 -7.98 -4.18
C PRO A 30 0.31 -6.65 -4.89
N ILE A 31 1.29 -5.75 -4.74
CA ILE A 31 1.34 -4.51 -5.51
C ILE A 31 1.33 -4.84 -7.01
N PRO A 32 0.50 -4.16 -7.82
CA PRO A 32 0.43 -4.42 -9.25
C PRO A 32 1.78 -4.15 -9.93
N VAL A 33 2.29 -5.15 -10.65
CA VAL A 33 3.56 -5.08 -11.40
C VAL A 33 3.57 -3.90 -12.39
N GLN A 34 2.41 -3.55 -12.95
CA GLN A 34 2.26 -2.42 -13.86
C GLN A 34 2.58 -1.08 -13.18
N ALA A 35 2.18 -0.89 -11.92
CA ALA A 35 2.51 0.34 -11.20
C ALA A 35 4.03 0.49 -11.01
N VAL A 36 4.70 -0.60 -10.65
CA VAL A 36 6.16 -0.66 -10.52
C VAL A 36 6.84 -0.37 -11.86
N ALA A 37 6.35 -0.96 -12.95
CA ALA A 37 6.87 -0.73 -14.30
C ALA A 37 6.72 0.73 -14.74
N HIS A 38 5.59 1.37 -14.45
CA HIS A 38 5.37 2.80 -14.74
C HIS A 38 6.35 3.69 -13.98
N ILE A 39 6.68 3.36 -12.73
CA ILE A 39 7.66 4.13 -11.94
C ILE A 39 9.07 3.96 -12.51
N HIS A 40 9.47 2.74 -12.85
CA HIS A 40 10.77 2.51 -13.51
C HIS A 40 10.87 3.25 -14.84
N ARG A 41 9.80 3.24 -15.63
CA ARG A 41 9.75 3.98 -16.89
C ARG A 41 9.87 5.48 -16.66
N ALA A 42 9.14 6.03 -15.70
CA ALA A 42 9.21 7.45 -15.37
C ALA A 42 10.62 7.91 -14.95
N ARG A 43 11.37 7.07 -14.21
CA ARG A 43 12.78 7.35 -13.88
C ARG A 43 13.66 7.44 -15.12
N VAL A 44 13.48 6.51 -16.07
CA VAL A 44 14.20 6.57 -17.36
C VAL A 44 13.82 7.83 -18.13
N ASP A 45 12.54 8.19 -18.15
CA ASP A 45 12.06 9.39 -18.84
C ASP A 45 12.60 10.67 -18.18
N ILE A 46 12.73 10.76 -16.85
CA ILE A 46 13.42 11.86 -16.15
C ILE A 46 14.87 11.95 -16.62
N TYR A 47 15.59 10.83 -16.59
CA TYR A 47 17.00 10.78 -17.01
C TYR A 47 17.18 11.22 -18.48
N CYS A 48 16.26 10.85 -19.35
CA CYS A 48 16.27 11.23 -20.76
C CYS A 48 15.74 12.64 -21.05
N GLY A 49 15.22 13.37 -20.05
CA GLY A 49 14.63 14.70 -20.22
C GLY A 49 13.21 14.70 -20.82
N HIS A 50 12.54 13.55 -20.81
CA HIS A 50 11.15 13.38 -21.26
C HIS A 50 10.16 13.69 -20.11
N ASN A 51 10.17 14.94 -19.63
CA ASN A 51 9.46 15.33 -18.40
C ASN A 51 7.95 15.10 -18.46
N THR A 52 7.34 15.29 -19.64
CA THR A 52 5.88 15.10 -19.83
C THR A 52 5.52 13.63 -19.70
N GLU A 53 6.31 12.76 -20.32
CA GLU A 53 6.20 11.31 -20.28
C GLU A 53 6.44 10.78 -18.87
N ALA A 54 7.45 11.31 -18.17
CA ALA A 54 7.72 10.99 -16.78
C ALA A 54 6.51 11.29 -15.88
N VAL A 55 5.94 12.50 -15.96
CA VAL A 55 4.75 12.87 -15.18
C VAL A 55 3.54 12.01 -15.56
N ALA A 56 3.38 11.65 -16.83
CA ALA A 56 2.33 10.73 -17.26
C ALA A 56 2.51 9.33 -16.68
N GLY A 57 3.74 8.81 -16.67
CA GLY A 57 4.09 7.53 -16.04
C GLY A 57 3.81 7.52 -14.54
N ILE A 58 4.18 8.58 -13.82
CA ILE A 58 3.91 8.71 -12.39
C ILE A 58 2.40 8.68 -12.10
N ARG A 59 1.61 9.39 -12.91
CA ARG A 59 0.14 9.39 -12.79
C ARG A 59 -0.46 8.03 -13.09
N ALA A 60 0.03 7.34 -14.12
CA ALA A 60 -0.40 5.99 -14.45
C ALA A 60 -0.10 5.01 -13.30
N ALA A 61 1.07 5.13 -12.66
CA ALA A 61 1.40 4.34 -11.48
C ALA A 61 0.41 4.60 -10.33
N SER A 62 0.14 5.87 -10.01
CA SER A 62 -0.84 6.23 -8.97
C SER A 62 -2.24 5.69 -9.28
N GLU A 63 -2.67 5.74 -10.53
CA GLU A 63 -3.99 5.22 -10.94
C GLU A 63 -4.07 3.71 -10.76
N GLN A 64 -3.06 2.98 -11.25
CA GLN A 64 -2.97 1.52 -11.08
C GLN A 64 -3.07 1.11 -9.61
N LEU A 65 -2.38 1.83 -8.73
CA LEU A 65 -2.42 1.59 -7.28
C LEU A 65 -3.81 1.87 -6.69
N ARG A 66 -4.49 2.94 -7.11
CA ARG A 66 -5.85 3.28 -6.63
C ARG A 66 -6.90 2.26 -7.10
N THR A 67 -6.73 1.72 -8.30
CA THR A 67 -7.65 0.73 -8.87
C THR A 67 -7.38 -0.69 -8.37
N SER A 68 -6.23 -0.92 -7.73
CA SER A 68 -5.89 -2.22 -7.15
C SER A 68 -6.55 -2.41 -5.78
N SER A 69 -6.85 -3.66 -5.41
CA SER A 69 -7.27 -4.01 -4.04
C SER A 69 -6.09 -4.20 -3.08
N ALA A 70 -4.86 -3.93 -3.55
CA ALA A 70 -3.67 -3.94 -2.71
C ALA A 70 -3.70 -2.80 -1.68
N VAL A 71 -3.32 -3.12 -0.44
CA VAL A 71 -3.21 -2.10 0.61
C VAL A 71 -1.91 -1.32 0.40
N VAL A 72 -2.05 -0.09 -0.08
CA VAL A 72 -0.92 0.80 -0.35
C VAL A 72 -0.80 1.85 0.75
N PRO A 73 0.38 2.04 1.39
CA PRO A 73 0.58 3.09 2.38
C PRO A 73 0.32 4.48 1.79
N ALA A 74 -0.33 5.37 2.55
CA ALA A 74 -0.65 6.73 2.09
C ALA A 74 0.61 7.52 1.68
N GLU A 75 1.72 7.27 2.37
CA GLU A 75 3.04 7.86 2.12
C GLU A 75 3.59 7.49 0.74
N THR A 76 3.12 6.38 0.16
CA THR A 76 3.47 5.98 -1.20
C THR A 76 2.86 6.94 -2.22
N PHE A 77 1.58 7.28 -2.04
CA PHE A 77 0.91 8.27 -2.89
C PHE A 77 1.51 9.66 -2.72
N ALA A 78 1.83 10.06 -1.48
CA ALA A 78 2.51 11.32 -1.21
C ALA A 78 3.88 11.41 -1.92
N ALA A 79 4.65 10.32 -1.92
CA ALA A 79 5.92 10.26 -2.63
C ALA A 79 5.76 10.36 -4.17
N LEU A 80 4.73 9.72 -4.74
CA LEU A 80 4.44 9.84 -6.18
C LEU A 80 3.98 11.27 -6.55
N GLU A 81 3.14 11.89 -5.74
CA GLU A 81 2.71 13.29 -5.95
C GLU A 81 3.89 14.26 -5.84
N GLN A 82 4.75 14.06 -4.84
CA GLN A 82 5.98 14.83 -4.68
C GLN A 82 6.88 14.68 -5.91
N ALA A 83 7.12 13.46 -6.39
CA ALA A 83 7.93 13.22 -7.59
C ALA A 83 7.36 13.94 -8.83
N ALA A 84 6.04 13.90 -9.03
CA ALA A 84 5.38 14.58 -10.13
C ALA A 84 5.50 16.12 -10.01
N TRP A 85 5.40 16.66 -8.79
CA TRP A 85 5.61 18.09 -8.54
C TRP A 85 7.06 18.48 -8.85
N LEU A 86 8.04 17.74 -8.33
CA LEU A 86 9.47 18.00 -8.54
C LEU A 86 9.86 17.93 -10.02
N THR A 87 9.35 16.95 -10.76
CA THR A 87 9.60 16.80 -12.20
C THR A 87 9.11 18.01 -13.01
N ARG A 88 8.00 18.65 -12.59
CA ARG A 88 7.48 19.86 -13.25
C ARG A 88 8.27 21.14 -12.94
N HIS A 89 9.05 21.11 -11.86
CA HIS A 89 9.88 22.23 -11.42
C HIS A 89 11.35 21.98 -11.72
N ASP A 90 11.65 21.06 -12.64
CA ASP A 90 12.99 20.70 -13.08
C ASP A 90 13.92 20.21 -11.94
N GLN A 91 13.34 19.71 -10.85
CA GLN A 91 14.05 19.20 -9.67
C GLN A 91 14.27 17.69 -9.78
N TYR A 92 15.00 17.27 -10.82
CA TYR A 92 15.07 15.86 -11.26
C TYR A 92 15.70 14.90 -10.25
N LEU A 93 16.79 15.28 -9.58
CA LEU A 93 17.44 14.45 -8.57
C LEU A 93 16.48 14.11 -7.43
N GLN A 94 15.79 15.13 -6.93
CA GLN A 94 14.82 14.99 -5.85
C GLN A 94 13.59 14.20 -6.31
N ALA A 95 13.19 14.38 -7.58
CA ALA A 95 12.10 13.60 -8.17
C ALA A 95 12.43 12.11 -8.20
N GLU A 96 13.65 11.74 -8.60
CA GLU A 96 14.11 10.35 -8.57
C GLU A 96 14.16 9.79 -7.15
N GLU A 97 14.69 10.53 -6.17
CA GLU A 97 14.69 10.12 -4.76
C GLU A 97 13.27 9.84 -4.24
N ALA A 98 12.30 10.69 -4.60
CA ALA A 98 10.90 10.48 -4.26
C ALA A 98 10.32 9.20 -4.90
N LEU A 99 10.68 8.90 -6.17
CA LEU A 99 10.27 7.66 -6.83
C LEU A 99 10.90 6.42 -6.20
N GLU A 100 12.17 6.47 -5.80
CA GLU A 100 12.82 5.38 -5.06
C GLU A 100 12.17 5.14 -3.70
N THR A 101 11.80 6.24 -3.03
CA THR A 101 11.09 6.21 -1.75
C THR A 101 9.70 5.60 -1.90
N ALA A 102 9.00 5.83 -3.03
CA ALA A 102 7.76 5.15 -3.36
C ALA A 102 7.98 3.63 -3.59
N LEU A 103 8.98 3.26 -4.39
CA LEU A 103 9.31 1.84 -4.68
C LEU A 103 9.68 1.07 -3.40
N ALA A 104 10.48 1.66 -2.52
CA ALA A 104 10.89 1.03 -1.27
C ALA A 104 9.69 0.70 -0.36
N ARG A 105 8.62 1.48 -0.42
CA ARG A 105 7.37 1.23 0.32
C ARG A 105 6.47 0.20 -0.34
N MET A 106 6.63 -0.03 -1.64
CA MET A 106 5.91 -1.07 -2.39
C MET A 106 6.54 -2.46 -2.22
N THR A 107 7.83 -2.53 -1.90
CA THR A 107 8.49 -3.79 -1.58
C THR A 107 8.23 -4.20 -0.12
N PRO A 108 7.65 -5.38 0.15
CA PRO A 108 7.48 -5.84 1.52
C PRO A 108 8.85 -6.05 2.18
N ALA A 109 8.98 -5.65 3.45
CA ALA A 109 10.23 -5.77 4.23
C ALA A 109 10.77 -7.21 4.29
N SER A 110 9.90 -8.23 4.12
CA SER A 110 10.26 -9.64 4.09
C SER A 110 11.02 -10.08 2.82
N ALA A 111 11.04 -9.28 1.74
CA ALA A 111 11.76 -9.62 0.50
C ALA A 111 13.26 -9.26 0.53
N ARG A 112 13.77 -8.78 1.67
CA ARG A 112 15.18 -8.38 1.88
C ARG A 112 15.95 -9.33 2.83
N ALA A 113 15.36 -10.47 3.18
CA ALA A 113 15.97 -11.48 4.07
C ALA A 113 16.66 -12.60 3.27
#